data_AF-A0A528CZX1-F1
#
_entry.id   AF-A0A528CZX1-F1
#
_cell.length_a   1.000
_cell.length_b   1.000
_cell.length_c   1.000
_cell.angle_alpha   90.00
_cell.angle_beta   90.00
_cell.angle_gamma   90.00
#
_symmetry.space_group_name_H-M   'P 1'
#
loop_
_entity.id
_entity.type
_entity.pdbx_description
1 polymer ?
#
loop_
_entity_poly.entity_id
_entity_poly.type
_entity_poly.pdbx_seq_one_letter_code
_entity_poly.pdbx_strand_id
1 'polypeptide(L)'
;RYFGISTPDITLFPIGGVARLERMPEEPGQEFVIAVAGPLVNVAIAALIFVLLGGSAGFEQMAGIEDPRVSFLARLAGVNVFLVLFNMIPAFPMDGGRILRAALAARLS
;
A
#
# COMPACT_ATOMS: atom_id res chain seq x y z
N ARG A 1 -13.80 0.53 -9.24
CA ARG A 1 -15.08 -0.21 -9.32
C ARG A 1 -16.20 0.38 -8.45
N TYR A 2 -16.07 0.51 -7.13
CA TYR A 2 -17.14 1.09 -6.27
C TYR A 2 -17.52 2.53 -6.65
N PHE A 3 -16.54 3.35 -7.06
CA PHE A 3 -16.77 4.72 -7.56
C PHE A 3 -17.02 4.81 -9.08
N GLY A 4 -17.40 3.71 -9.75
CA GLY A 4 -17.65 3.70 -11.20
C GLY A 4 -16.41 3.89 -12.09
N ILE A 5 -15.22 4.06 -11.52
CA ILE A 5 -13.96 4.13 -12.28
C ILE A 5 -13.55 2.72 -12.73
N SER A 6 -13.50 2.53 -14.04
CA SER A 6 -12.99 1.33 -14.70
C SER A 6 -11.46 1.25 -14.60
N THR A 7 -10.96 0.09 -14.18
CA THR A 7 -9.55 -0.29 -14.17
C THR A 7 -9.35 -1.37 -15.24
N PRO A 8 -9.20 -1.01 -16.52
CA PRO A 8 -9.15 -1.96 -17.63
C PRO A 8 -7.93 -2.88 -17.59
N ASP A 9 -6.78 -2.39 -17.11
CA ASP A 9 -5.53 -3.17 -17.07
C ASP A 9 -4.64 -2.83 -15.87
N ILE A 10 -3.93 -3.85 -15.38
CA ILE A 10 -2.83 -3.74 -14.40
C ILE A 10 -1.59 -4.29 -15.08
N THR A 11 -0.64 -3.43 -15.39
CA THR A 11 0.65 -3.83 -15.98
C THR A 11 1.66 -4.08 -14.85
N LEU A 12 2.20 -5.30 -14.78
CA LEU A 12 3.24 -5.66 -13.82
C LEU A 12 4.63 -5.40 -14.43
N PHE A 13 5.31 -4.38 -13.92
CA PHE A 13 6.72 -4.10 -14.21
C PHE A 13 7.64 -4.74 -13.16
N PRO A 14 8.94 -4.91 -13.46
CA PRO A 14 9.93 -5.38 -12.47
C PRO A 14 10.00 -4.51 -11.21
N ILE A 15 9.59 -3.25 -11.31
CA ILE A 15 9.57 -2.25 -10.22
C ILE A 15 8.21 -2.14 -9.51
N GLY A 16 7.18 -2.88 -9.93
CA GLY A 16 5.85 -2.85 -9.34
C GLY A 16 4.71 -2.91 -10.35
N GLY A 17 3.47 -2.89 -9.87
CA GLY A 17 2.27 -2.88 -10.71
C GLY A 17 1.75 -1.47 -10.95
N VAL A 18 1.54 -1.08 -12.22
CA VAL A 18 0.88 0.17 -12.59
C VAL A 18 -0.53 -0.16 -13.06
N ALA A 19 -1.53 0.28 -12.30
CA ALA A 19 -2.92 0.22 -12.72
C ALA A 19 -3.23 1.40 -13.65
N ARG A 20 -3.75 1.12 -14.85
CA ARG A 20 -4.17 2.14 -15.79
C ARG A 20 -5.60 2.53 -15.45
N LEU A 21 -5.79 3.78 -15.02
CA LEU A 21 -7.10 4.34 -14.69
C LEU A 21 -7.63 5.09 -15.92
N GLU A 22 -8.84 4.78 -16.38
CA GLU A 22 -9.46 5.47 -17.54
C GLU A 22 -9.79 6.95 -17.26
N ARG A 23 -10.03 7.30 -15.99
CA ARG A 23 -10.17 8.67 -15.51
C ARG A 23 -9.49 8.83 -14.16
N MET A 24 -8.86 9.98 -13.94
CA MET A 24 -8.51 10.42 -12.59
C MET A 24 -9.80 10.79 -11.82
N PRO A 25 -9.91 10.47 -10.52
CA PRO A 25 -11.06 10.86 -9.72
C PRO A 25 -11.26 12.39 -9.76
N GLU A 26 -12.47 12.83 -10.06
CA GLU A 26 -12.82 14.26 -10.16
C GLU A 26 -12.98 14.92 -8.76
N GLU A 27 -13.26 14.12 -7.73
CA GLU A 27 -13.45 14.58 -6.34
C GLU A 27 -12.24 14.28 -5.44
N PRO A 28 -11.67 15.28 -4.73
CA PRO A 28 -10.54 15.10 -3.82
C PRO A 28 -10.76 14.04 -2.74
N GLY A 29 -11.98 13.94 -2.22
CA GLY A 29 -12.34 12.94 -1.20
C GLY A 29 -12.27 11.50 -1.74
N GLN A 30 -12.68 11.28 -2.98
CA GLN A 30 -12.60 9.95 -3.61
C GLN A 30 -11.15 9.55 -3.87
N GLU A 31 -10.31 10.50 -4.31
CA GLU A 31 -8.88 10.26 -4.47
C GLU A 31 -8.22 9.85 -3.14
N PHE A 32 -8.56 10.53 -2.04
CA PHE A 32 -8.03 10.19 -0.72
C PHE A 32 -8.38 8.75 -0.31
N VAL A 33 -9.65 8.35 -0.43
CA VAL A 33 -10.10 7.00 -0.07
C VAL A 33 -9.39 5.93 -0.90
N ILE A 34 -9.23 6.18 -2.21
CA ILE A 34 -8.55 5.25 -3.12
C ILE A 34 -7.06 5.14 -2.77
N ALA A 35 -6.39 6.27 -2.51
CA ALA A 35 -4.96 6.30 -2.19
C ALA A 35 -4.65 5.66 -0.82
N VAL A 36 -5.56 5.76 0.15
CA VAL A 36 -5.41 5.10 1.46
C VAL A 36 -5.71 3.60 1.39
N ALA A 37 -6.62 3.17 0.50
CA ALA A 37 -7.03 1.76 0.41
C ALA A 37 -5.86 0.80 0.10
N GLY A 38 -4.92 1.19 -0.76
CA GLY A 38 -3.73 0.36 -1.07
C GLY A 38 -2.87 0.07 0.16
N PRO A 39 -2.31 1.10 0.82
CA PRO A 39 -1.56 0.96 2.07
C PRO A 39 -2.34 0.21 3.16
N LEU A 40 -3.65 0.46 3.30
CA LEU A 40 -4.48 -0.20 4.31
C LEU A 40 -4.51 -1.72 4.13
N VAL A 41 -4.63 -2.20 2.88
CA VAL A 41 -4.60 -3.64 2.58
C VAL A 41 -3.24 -4.24 2.95
N ASN A 42 -2.14 -3.57 2.64
CA ASN A 42 -0.80 -4.05 3.01
C ASN A 42 -0.61 -4.11 4.53
N VAL A 43 -1.09 -3.10 5.27
CA VAL A 43 -1.09 -3.11 6.75
C VAL A 43 -1.93 -4.27 7.27
N ALA A 44 -3.13 -4.52 6.73
CA ALA A 44 -3.98 -5.62 7.15
C ALA A 44 -3.34 -6.98 6.93
N ILE A 45 -2.69 -7.19 5.77
CA ILE A 45 -1.94 -8.42 5.47
C ILE A 45 -0.78 -8.59 6.45
N ALA A 46 0.03 -7.55 6.67
CA ALA A 46 1.16 -7.60 7.59
C ALA A 46 0.71 -7.88 9.04
N ALA A 47 -0.35 -7.23 9.50
CA ALA A 47 -0.92 -7.42 10.84
C ALA A 47 -1.48 -8.83 11.04
N LEU A 48 -2.20 -9.37 10.04
CA LEU A 48 -2.72 -10.73 10.08
C LEU A 48 -1.58 -11.75 10.21
N ILE A 49 -0.53 -11.60 9.39
CA ILE A 49 0.62 -12.49 9.45
C ILE A 49 1.37 -12.35 10.77
N PHE A 50 1.53 -11.13 11.29
CA PHE A 50 2.14 -10.89 12.60
C PHE A 50 1.42 -11.65 13.72
N VAL A 51 0.09 -11.62 13.74
CA VAL A 51 -0.72 -12.38 14.70
C VAL A 51 -0.54 -13.89 14.50
N LEU A 52 -0.54 -14.36 13.25
CA LEU A 52 -0.34 -15.79 12.93
C LEU A 52 1.04 -16.33 13.34
N LEU A 53 2.07 -15.48 13.34
CA LEU A 53 3.43 -15.83 13.75
C LEU A 53 3.66 -15.74 15.26
N GLY A 54 2.61 -15.50 16.06
CA GLY A 54 2.72 -15.44 17.51
C GLY A 54 3.08 -14.05 18.06
N GLY A 55 2.85 -12.99 17.29
CA GLY A 55 2.98 -11.61 17.76
C GLY A 55 4.42 -11.20 18.04
N SER A 56 4.74 -10.90 19.30
CA SER A 56 6.04 -10.34 19.71
C SER A 56 7.25 -11.19 19.29
N ALA A 57 7.10 -12.52 19.23
CA ALA A 57 8.13 -13.44 18.73
C ALA A 57 8.36 -13.35 17.21
N GLY A 58 7.35 -12.87 16.46
CA GLY A 58 7.42 -12.69 15.00
C GLY A 58 8.11 -11.41 14.56
N PHE A 59 8.29 -10.42 15.45
CA PHE A 59 8.87 -9.12 15.07
C PHE A 59 10.35 -9.24 14.63
N GLU A 60 11.16 -10.02 15.35
CA GLU A 60 12.56 -10.27 14.97
C GLU A 60 12.66 -11.06 13.65
N GLN A 61 11.73 -11.99 13.42
CA GLN A 61 11.68 -12.78 12.18
C GLN A 61 11.25 -11.93 10.98
N MET A 62 10.40 -10.92 11.18
CA MET A 62 10.00 -9.98 10.14
C MET A 62 11.12 -9.00 9.76
N ALA A 63 12.04 -8.69 10.68
CA ALA A 63 13.20 -7.83 10.42
C ALA A 63 14.33 -8.58 9.68
N GLY A 64 14.45 -9.89 9.86
CA GLY A 64 15.45 -10.75 9.22
C GLY A 64 15.10 -11.18 7.79
N ILE A 65 14.67 -10.26 6.91
CA ILE A 65 14.19 -10.57 5.55
C ILE A 65 15.24 -11.36 4.72
N GLU A 66 16.52 -11.26 5.05
CA GLU A 66 17.63 -11.90 4.33
C GLU A 66 17.99 -13.32 4.81
N ASP A 67 17.48 -13.78 5.96
CA ASP A 67 17.80 -15.12 6.47
C ASP A 67 16.93 -16.19 5.79
N PRO A 68 17.53 -17.19 5.10
CA PRO A 68 16.80 -18.30 4.49
C PRO A 68 15.96 -19.13 5.46
N ARG A 69 16.20 -19.01 6.78
CA ARG A 69 15.47 -19.70 7.84
C ARG A 69 14.16 -19.02 8.22
N VAL A 70 13.94 -17.79 7.76
CA VAL A 70 12.72 -17.03 8.04
C VAL A 70 11.57 -17.59 7.20
N SER A 71 10.44 -17.83 7.86
CA SER A 71 9.23 -18.33 7.21
C SER A 71 8.81 -17.42 6.05
N PHE A 72 8.37 -18.01 4.94
CA PHE A 72 7.81 -17.28 3.79
C PHE A 72 6.78 -16.23 4.23
N LEU A 73 5.99 -16.55 5.25
CA LEU A 73 5.01 -15.62 5.85
C LEU A 73 5.67 -14.37 6.44
N ALA A 74 6.72 -14.52 7.25
CA ALA A 74 7.44 -13.38 7.83
C ALA A 74 8.07 -12.49 6.75
N ARG A 75 8.60 -13.11 5.68
CA ARG A 75 9.12 -12.39 4.51
C ARG A 75 8.03 -11.60 3.78
N LEU A 76 6.87 -12.21 3.56
CA LEU A 76 5.70 -11.58 2.96
C LEU A 76 5.22 -10.38 3.80
N ALA A 77 5.18 -10.54 5.13
CA ALA A 77 4.80 -9.46 6.03
C ALA A 77 5.82 -8.30 6.01
N GLY A 78 7.12 -8.61 6.00
CA GLY A 78 8.18 -7.60 5.84
C GLY A 78 8.07 -6.82 4.53
N VAL A 79 7.81 -7.50 3.41
CA VAL A 79 7.56 -6.84 2.11
C VAL A 79 6.32 -5.94 2.16
N ASN A 80 5.22 -6.38 2.77
CA ASN A 80 4.02 -5.55 2.92
C ASN A 80 4.29 -4.29 3.75
N VAL A 81 5.03 -4.41 4.86
CA VAL A 81 5.44 -3.25 5.67
C VAL A 81 6.32 -2.31 4.85
N PHE A 82 7.31 -2.84 4.13
CA PHE A 82 8.15 -2.06 3.25
C PHE A 82 7.35 -1.30 2.18
N LEU A 83 6.38 -1.96 1.55
CA LEU A 83 5.48 -1.32 0.57
C LEU A 83 4.64 -0.21 1.19
N VAL A 84 4.16 -0.37 2.42
CA VAL A 84 3.45 0.71 3.15
C VAL A 84 4.37 1.90 3.36
N LEU A 85 5.58 1.67 3.88
CA LEU A 85 6.54 2.74 4.14
C LEU A 85 6.90 3.51 2.88
N PHE A 86 7.19 2.79 1.79
CA PHE A 86 7.43 3.41 0.48
C PHE A 86 6.20 4.17 -0.01
N ASN A 87 5.03 3.53 -0.09
CA ASN A 87 3.82 4.16 -0.61
C ASN A 87 3.36 5.35 0.22
N MET A 88 3.73 5.47 1.49
CA MET A 88 3.38 6.63 2.34
C MET A 88 4.35 7.80 2.26
N ILE A 89 5.43 7.71 1.46
CA ILE A 89 6.30 8.86 1.19
C ILE A 89 5.48 9.94 0.45
N PRO A 90 5.51 11.21 0.90
CA PRO A 90 4.76 12.31 0.30
C PRO A 90 5.42 12.83 -0.99
N ALA A 91 5.58 11.97 -1.99
CA ALA A 91 6.16 12.28 -3.29
C ALA A 91 5.38 11.56 -4.40
N PHE A 92 5.22 12.18 -5.57
CA PHE A 92 4.71 11.47 -6.75
C PHE A 92 5.79 10.53 -7.30
N PRO A 93 5.45 9.33 -7.79
CA PRO A 93 4.11 8.78 -8.09
C PRO A 93 3.44 7.99 -6.94
N MET A 94 3.97 8.05 -5.71
CA MET A 94 3.51 7.26 -4.57
C MET A 94 2.09 7.67 -4.10
N ASP A 95 1.41 6.75 -3.43
CA ASP A 95 0.08 7.00 -2.85
C ASP A 95 0.10 8.14 -1.80
N GLY A 96 1.19 8.30 -1.05
CA GLY A 96 1.38 9.35 -0.05
C GLY A 96 1.38 10.75 -0.67
N GLY A 97 1.91 10.90 -1.89
CA GLY A 97 1.79 12.14 -2.66
C GLY A 97 0.35 12.44 -3.06
N ARG A 98 -0.44 11.42 -3.41
CA ARG A 98 -1.88 11.54 -3.72
C ARG A 98 -2.71 11.87 -2.48
N ILE A 99 -2.42 11.22 -1.35
CA ILE A 99 -3.05 11.51 -0.05
C ILE A 99 -2.78 12.95 0.37
N LEU A 100 -1.52 13.39 0.29
CA LEU A 100 -1.15 14.75 0.63
C LEU A 100 -1.86 15.75 -0.30
N ARG A 101 -1.84 15.52 -1.63
CA ARG A 101 -2.55 16.37 -2.59
C ARG A 101 -4.04 16.48 -2.27
N ALA A 102 -4.71 15.35 -2.03
CA ALA A 102 -6.14 15.32 -1.71
C ALA A 102 -6.45 16.06 -0.40
N ALA A 103 -5.61 15.88 0.63
CA ALA A 103 -5.75 16.58 1.91
C ALA A 103 -5.55 18.10 1.79
N LEU A 104 -4.58 18.55 0.98
CA LEU A 104 -4.38 19.97 0.68
C LEU A 104 -5.54 20.54 -0.15
N ALA A 105 -6.02 19.81 -1.16
CA ALA A 105 -7.14 20.23 -1.99
C ALA A 105 -8.43 20.41 -1.17
N ALA A 106 -8.72 19.50 -0.24
CA ALA A 106 -9.87 19.61 0.67
C ALA A 106 -9.77 20.78 1.67
N ARG A 107 -8.56 21.26 1.97
CA ARG A 107 -8.34 22.41 2.88
C ARG A 107 -8.37 23.76 2.15
N LEU A 108 -8.05 23.77 0.86
CA LEU A 108 -8.00 24.97 0.02
C LEU A 108 -9.29 25.22 -0.79
N SER A 109 -10.24 24.27 -0.77
CA SER A 109 -11.61 24.40 -1.29
C SER A 109 -12.54 25.05 -0.28
#